data_AF-A0AAP5QI39-F1
#
_entry.id   AF-A0AAP5QI39-F1
#
_cell.length_a   1.000
_cell.length_b   1.000
_cell.length_c   1.000
_cell.angle_alpha   90.00
_cell.angle_beta   90.00
_cell.angle_gamma   90.00
#
_symmetry.space_group_name_H-M   'P 1'
#
loop_
_entity.id
_entity.type
_entity.pdbx_description
1 polymer ?
#
loop_
_entity_poly.entity_id
_entity_poly.type
_entity_poly.pdbx_seq_one_letter_code
_entity_poly.pdbx_strand_id
1 'polypeptide(L)' 'MKSKQNMYARTEAVTVSFRPAAPRVGASYTYVLNGKLMRDVLVDGQWITVHAGKPLESRAA' A
#
# COMPACT_ATOMS: atom_id res chain seq x y z
N MET A 1 -27.68 -10.09 34.27
CA MET A 1 -26.95 -8.87 33.87
C MET A 1 -27.47 -8.41 32.51
N LYS A 2 -27.98 -7.18 32.36
CA LYS A 2 -28.43 -6.65 31.07
C LYS A 2 -27.25 -6.03 30.33
N SER A 3 -26.88 -6.56 29.16
CA SER A 3 -25.85 -5.97 28.31
C SER A 3 -26.37 -4.66 27.70
N LYS A 4 -25.66 -3.56 27.92
CA LYS A 4 -25.93 -2.28 27.26
C LYS A 4 -25.36 -2.37 25.84
N GLN A 5 -26.16 -2.80 24.87
CA GLN A 5 -25.77 -2.75 23.47
C GLN A 5 -25.79 -1.29 23.01
N ASN A 6 -24.62 -0.75 22.68
CA ASN A 6 -24.48 0.59 22.12
C ASN A 6 -24.93 0.57 20.65
N MET A 7 -26.22 0.83 20.41
CA MET A 7 -26.82 0.87 19.07
C MET A 7 -26.29 2.01 18.17
N TYR A 8 -25.43 2.89 18.69
CA TYR A 8 -24.82 4.00 17.96
C TYR A 8 -23.38 3.72 17.49
N ALA A 9 -22.87 2.50 17.67
CA ALA A 9 -21.63 2.09 17.02
C ALA A 9 -21.87 2.08 15.51
N ARG A 10 -21.42 3.14 14.83
CA ARG A 10 -21.52 3.28 13.38
C ARG A 10 -20.64 2.19 12.76
N THR A 11 -21.27 1.14 12.25
CA THR A 11 -20.57 0.10 11.48
C THR A 11 -20.21 0.70 10.13
N GLU A 12 -19.01 1.25 10.01
CA GLU A 12 -18.50 1.71 8.72
C GLU A 12 -18.01 0.49 7.94
N ALA A 13 -18.61 0.25 6.77
CA ALA A 13 -18.17 -0.79 5.85
C ALA A 13 -17.19 -0.17 4.83
N VAL A 14 -15.98 -0.71 4.77
CA VAL A 14 -14.98 -0.33 3.77
C VAL A 14 -15.00 -1.35 2.64
N THR A 15 -15.31 -0.91 1.42
CA THR A 15 -15.16 -1.74 0.24
C THR A 15 -13.68 -1.77 -0.17
N VAL A 16 -13.05 -2.95 -0.07
CA VAL A 16 -11.67 -3.17 -0.52
C VAL A 16 -11.69 -3.99 -1.80
N SER A 17 -11.06 -3.48 -2.86
CA SER A 17 -10.80 -4.25 -4.08
C SER A 17 -9.37 -4.80 -4.04
N PHE A 18 -9.22 -6.11 -4.24
CA PHE A 18 -7.91 -6.75 -4.40
C PHE A 18 -7.75 -7.24 -5.84
N ARG A 19 -6.53 -7.15 -6.36
CA ARG A 19 -6.16 -7.76 -7.64
C ARG A 19 -5.13 -8.85 -7.34
N PRO A 20 -5.28 -10.07 -7.88
CA PRO A 20 -4.23 -11.07 -7.78
C PRO A 20 -2.92 -10.48 -8.29
N ALA A 21 -1.91 -10.48 -7.45
CA ALA A 21 -0.56 -10.04 -7.78
C ALA A 21 0.41 -11.15 -7.42
N ALA A 22 1.48 -11.27 -8.19
CA ALA A 22 2.58 -12.16 -7.83
C ALA A 22 3.10 -11.77 -6.44
N PRO A 23 3.47 -12.74 -5.58
CA PRO A 23 4.13 -12.45 -4.31
C PRO A 23 5.33 -11.55 -4.56
N ARG A 24 5.44 -10.46 -3.79
CA ARG A 24 6.62 -9.59 -3.85
C ARG A 24 7.81 -10.40 -3.32
N VAL A 25 8.84 -10.56 -4.14
CA VAL A 25 10.07 -11.28 -3.76
C VAL A 25 11.19 -10.26 -3.56
N GLY A 26 11.94 -10.40 -2.46
CA GLY A 26 13.06 -9.50 -2.13
C GLY A 26 12.61 -8.17 -1.51
N ALA A 27 13.47 -7.16 -1.59
CA ALA A 27 13.26 -5.84 -0.99
C ALA A 27 12.63 -4.81 -1.94
N SER A 28 12.38 -5.17 -3.20
CA SER A 28 11.80 -4.27 -4.18
C SER A 28 10.95 -5.01 -5.21
N TYR A 29 9.82 -4.41 -5.62
CA TYR A 29 8.94 -4.94 -6.66
C TYR A 29 8.49 -3.81 -7.59
N THR A 30 8.54 -4.03 -8.91
CA THR A 30 8.16 -3.01 -9.91
C THR A 30 6.95 -3.49 -10.71
N TYR A 31 5.96 -2.62 -10.90
CA TYR A 31 4.70 -2.95 -11.59
C TYR A 31 4.08 -1.72 -12.26
N VAL A 32 3.09 -1.93 -13.11
CA VAL A 32 2.32 -0.85 -13.77
C VAL A 32 0.96 -0.72 -13.10
N LEU A 33 0.63 0.48 -12.63
CA LEU A 33 -0.67 0.85 -12.07
C LEU A 33 -1.25 2.00 -12.87
N ASN A 34 -2.42 1.80 -13.48
CA ASN A 34 -3.10 2.82 -14.30
C ASN A 34 -2.18 3.47 -15.35
N GLY A 35 -1.33 2.68 -16.00
CA GLY A 35 -0.38 3.15 -17.01
C GLY A 35 0.89 3.83 -16.47
N LYS A 36 1.05 3.95 -15.15
CA LYS A 36 2.27 4.47 -14.51
C LYS A 36 3.13 3.35 -13.95
N LEU A 37 4.44 3.44 -14.17
CA LEU A 37 5.42 2.55 -13.54
C LEU A 37 5.57 2.93 -12.07
N MET A 38 5.33 1.95 -11.20
CA MET A 38 5.42 2.06 -9.75
C MET A 38 6.48 1.09 -9.24
N ARG A 39 7.12 1.43 -8.13
CA ARG A 39 8.05 0.56 -7.43
C ARG A 39 7.68 0.52 -5.95
N ASP A 40 7.44 -0.66 -5.43
CA ASP A 40 7.35 -0.89 -3.99
C ASP A 40 8.74 -1.23 -3.45
N VAL A 41 9.12 -0.61 -2.33
CA VAL A 41 10.35 -0.92 -1.59
C VAL A 41 10.01 -1.28 -0.15
N LEU A 42 10.70 -2.28 0.40
CA LEU A 42 10.56 -2.67 1.79
C LEU A 42 11.56 -1.87 2.63
N VAL A 43 11.07 -0.96 3.47
CA VAL A 43 11.87 -0.13 4.38
C VAL A 43 11.39 -0.41 5.80
N ASP A 44 12.30 -0.85 6.68
CA ASP A 44 11.99 -1.17 8.08
C ASP A 44 10.81 -2.15 8.26
N GLY A 45 10.65 -3.10 7.33
CA GLY A 45 9.56 -4.08 7.34
C GLY A 45 8.22 -3.57 6.79
N GLN A 46 8.16 -2.31 6.35
CA GLN A 46 6.97 -1.71 5.75
C GLN A 46 7.15 -1.50 4.23
N TRP A 47 6.13 -1.86 3.45
CA TRP A 47 6.11 -1.60 2.02
C TRP A 47 5.75 -0.14 1.74
N ILE A 48 6.59 0.55 0.98
CA ILE A 48 6.40 1.93 0.53
C ILE A 48 6.33 1.94 -0.99
N THR A 49 5.25 2.49 -1.55
CA THR A 49 5.09 2.68 -2.99
C THR A 49 5.70 4.01 -3.42
N VAL A 50 6.71 3.96 -4.29
CA VAL A 50 7.32 5.13 -4.93
C VAL A 50 7.04 5.15 -6.43
N HIS A 51 6.99 6.35 -6.99
CA HIS A 51 6.93 6.53 -8.43
C HIS A 51 8.23 6.01 -9.05
N ALA A 52 8.16 5.05 -9.98
CA ALA A 52 9.34 4.49 -10.63
C ALA A 52 9.83 5.35 -11.81
N GLY A 53 9.57 6.66 -11.76
CA GLY A 53 10.23 7.61 -12.64
C GLY A 53 11.73 7.64 -12.34
N LYS A 54 12.54 8.13 -13.30
CA LYS A 54 13.98 8.31 -13.07
C LYS A 54 14.19 8.99 -11.72
N PRO A 55 15.02 8.45 -10.82
CA PRO A 55 15.44 9.21 -9.65
C PRO A 55 16.00 10.51 -10.20
N LEU A 56 15.42 11.66 -9.84
CA LEU A 56 16.17 12.89 -9.94
C LEU A 56 17.39 12.64 -9.06
N GLU A 57 18.57 12.62 -9.66
CA GLU A 57 19.87 12.70 -9.00
C GLU A 57 19.89 13.99 -8.18
N SER A 58 19.20 13.98 -7.05
CA SER A 58 19.09 15.09 -6.11
C SER A 58 19.56 14.55 -4.78
N ARG A 59 20.87 14.30 -4.72
CA ARG A 59 21.76 14.48 -3.56
C ARG A 59 23.11 13.80 -3.81
N ALA A 60 23.94 14.49 -4.57
CA ALA A 60 25.36 14.68 -4.28
C ALA A 60 25.61 16.15 -4.69
N ALA A 61 25.45 17.10 -3.76
CA ALA A 61 26.52 17.59 -2.88
C ALA A 61 27.68 18.15 -3.70
#